data_AF-A0A377G7E7-F1
#
_entry.id   AF-A0A377G7E7-F1
#
_cell.length_a   1.000
_cell.length_b   1.000
_cell.length_c   1.000
_cell.angle_alpha   90.00
_cell.angle_beta   90.00
_cell.angle_gamma   90.00
#
_symmetry.space_group_name_H-M   'P 1'
#
loop_
_entity.id
_entity.type
_entity.pdbx_description
1 polymer ?
#
loop_
_entity_poly.entity_id
_entity_poly.type
_entity_poly.pdbx_seq_one_letter_code
_entity_poly.pdbx_strand_id
1 'polypeptide(L)'
;MPLRPRLVVLNRLGLLDQVINQTNLEERRDSLINSPSTPPILKEYFILMREKKKIETDFFNELRDNPQLNTDQRRQLEESALTELRNLKTKFERFFEEYKFYEPDMTKVLQAHLHMNVAADKEGTWILFAANADEAYIQKNALPLIEELKKENFGIAYRMAAEIAVDDAEKRELLQRAAELGDVPAKGLIGFNYLAYLSSHAFDNTAPEYPISEPASHPRDFMGQALKELDPDSVAKSMAYLANVASALSDLSNVAKQTAEAEKKIAYDPVLLSDDNPVTEVEKNKIYLSITNNKIKYTLEVSGEVLTGEISSEELGYQTTKRLFAEQKSFLVPDILKIIAERDSTQTLHNAYTQIENQSISDNKVLVMLDEADKITNDPELKNEIDAARKLIQQKDYGALKDIKVKIEARLTPYSQEQQQKVLEMLEKESKKELFINPELRADLNKLYDHYQQEIERIKNGDGATPSPTQKRNITLLQEAMDELFLLNEEQDPEKAKKMLEQHILVTETNIKKLPHPHSFLNFIEKMVNTYTPKKLLPKDGDFKITIKDEERSQMIKNFASFKQSLGIIKQQQEEATEKNTIPRVSPN
;
A
#
# COMPACT_ATOMS: atom_id res chain seq x y z
N MET A 1 -19.38 -17.15 -9.58
CA MET A 1 -18.13 -16.37 -9.34
C MET A 1 -17.72 -16.76 -7.95
N PRO A 2 -16.55 -17.37 -7.73
CA PRO A 2 -16.21 -17.85 -6.40
C PRO A 2 -16.10 -16.70 -5.38
N LEU A 3 -16.14 -17.05 -4.10
CA LEU A 3 -15.86 -16.10 -3.03
C LEU A 3 -14.43 -15.59 -3.17
N ARG A 4 -14.29 -14.27 -3.03
CA ARG A 4 -13.01 -13.59 -3.12
C ARG A 4 -11.99 -14.17 -2.13
N PRO A 5 -10.69 -14.15 -2.47
CA PRO A 5 -9.61 -14.38 -1.52
C PRO A 5 -9.79 -13.50 -0.29
N ARG A 6 -9.68 -14.13 0.89
CA ARG A 6 -9.84 -13.42 2.16
C ARG A 6 -8.74 -12.40 2.36
N LEU A 7 -9.05 -11.28 3.01
CA LEU A 7 -8.04 -10.28 3.33
C LEU A 7 -6.93 -10.87 4.20
N VAL A 8 -7.26 -11.76 5.14
CA VAL A 8 -6.25 -12.47 5.96
C VAL A 8 -5.32 -13.36 5.13
N VAL A 9 -5.82 -13.95 4.03
CA VAL A 9 -5.01 -14.76 3.11
C VAL A 9 -4.13 -13.88 2.24
N LEU A 10 -4.63 -12.73 1.78
CA LEU A 10 -3.84 -11.75 1.03
C LEU A 10 -2.75 -11.11 1.91
N ASN A 11 -3.06 -10.80 3.17
CA ASN A 11 -2.06 -10.33 4.13
C ASN A 11 -1.03 -11.43 4.44
N ARG A 12 -1.44 -12.71 4.48
CA ARG A 12 -0.51 -13.84 4.58
C ARG A 12 0.43 -13.94 3.38
N LEU A 13 -0.07 -13.71 2.16
CA LEU A 13 0.75 -13.60 0.96
C LEU A 13 1.78 -12.47 1.09
N GLY A 14 1.34 -11.27 1.48
CA GLY A 14 2.25 -10.13 1.69
C GLY A 14 3.32 -10.39 2.76
N LEU A 15 2.96 -11.03 3.87
CA LEU A 15 3.90 -11.39 4.92
C LEU A 15 4.93 -12.42 4.43
N LEU A 16 4.48 -13.46 3.71
CA LEU A 16 5.36 -14.48 3.14
C LEU A 16 6.31 -13.89 2.10
N ASP A 17 5.82 -12.96 1.27
CA ASP A 17 6.61 -12.24 0.27
C ASP A 17 7.75 -11.43 0.91
N GLN A 18 7.47 -10.69 2.00
CA GLN A 18 8.49 -9.93 2.71
C GLN A 18 9.58 -10.81 3.33
N VAL A 19 9.23 -11.99 3.87
CA VAL A 19 10.19 -12.85 4.57
C VAL A 19 10.90 -13.85 3.65
N ILE A 20 10.42 -14.06 2.41
CA ILE A 20 10.95 -15.13 1.54
C ILE A 20 12.45 -14.97 1.25
N ASN A 21 12.91 -13.73 1.12
CA ASN A 21 14.28 -13.37 0.78
C ASN A 21 15.15 -13.05 2.01
N GLN A 22 14.62 -13.17 3.23
CA GLN A 22 15.33 -12.82 4.47
C GLN A 22 15.95 -14.08 5.10
N THR A 23 17.27 -14.24 4.95
CA THR A 23 18.00 -15.43 5.43
C THR A 23 17.94 -15.59 6.95
N ASN A 24 17.93 -14.48 7.70
CA ASN A 24 17.77 -14.48 9.16
C ASN A 24 16.36 -14.86 9.64
N LEU A 25 15.38 -14.99 8.73
CA LEU A 25 14.00 -15.37 9.03
C LEU A 25 13.61 -16.76 8.48
N GLU A 26 14.55 -17.57 8.02
CA GLU A 26 14.28 -18.86 7.37
C GLU A 26 13.39 -19.80 8.20
N GLU A 27 13.68 -20.00 9.49
CA GLU A 27 12.86 -20.85 10.36
C GLU A 27 11.43 -20.31 10.55
N ARG A 28 11.29 -18.98 10.62
CA ARG A 28 9.99 -18.32 10.78
C ARG A 28 9.20 -18.38 9.48
N ARG A 29 9.83 -18.17 8.33
CA ARG A 29 9.25 -18.37 7.00
C ARG A 29 8.72 -19.79 6.85
N ASP A 30 9.52 -20.80 7.17
CA ASP A 30 9.11 -22.21 7.05
C ASP A 30 7.96 -22.54 8.00
N SER A 31 7.94 -21.94 9.19
CA SER A 31 6.81 -22.05 10.12
C SER A 31 5.54 -21.38 9.56
N LEU A 32 5.65 -20.21 8.94
CA LEU A 32 4.52 -19.52 8.31
C LEU A 32 3.97 -20.31 7.12
N ILE A 33 4.83 -20.84 6.24
CA ILE A 33 4.43 -21.66 5.10
C ILE A 33 3.66 -22.91 5.56
N ASN A 34 4.08 -23.52 6.66
CA ASN A 34 3.46 -24.72 7.22
C ASN A 34 2.34 -24.42 8.23
N SER A 35 2.00 -23.15 8.43
CA SER A 35 0.93 -22.74 9.35
C SER A 35 -0.42 -23.35 8.93
N PRO A 36 -1.27 -23.76 9.89
CA PRO A 36 -2.67 -24.12 9.59
C PRO A 36 -3.46 -23.00 8.91
N SER A 37 -3.05 -21.74 9.12
CA SER A 37 -3.65 -20.57 8.46
C SER A 37 -3.12 -20.28 7.06
N THR A 38 -2.11 -21.01 6.57
CA THR A 38 -1.62 -20.83 5.21
C THR A 38 -2.36 -21.81 4.29
N PRO A 39 -3.20 -21.34 3.37
CA PRO A 39 -3.96 -22.22 2.48
C PRO A 39 -3.01 -23.01 1.56
N PRO A 40 -3.41 -24.21 1.09
CA PRO A 40 -2.59 -25.07 0.24
C PRO A 40 -1.97 -24.35 -0.96
N ILE A 41 -2.76 -23.51 -1.65
CA ILE A 41 -2.29 -22.71 -2.80
C ILE A 41 -1.10 -21.82 -2.45
N LEU A 42 -1.10 -21.15 -1.29
CA LEU A 42 0.02 -20.33 -0.85
C LEU A 42 1.22 -21.18 -0.43
N LYS A 43 0.97 -22.27 0.27
CA LYS A 43 2.03 -23.18 0.72
C LYS A 43 2.82 -23.71 -0.47
N GLU A 44 2.14 -24.26 -1.46
CA GLU A 44 2.78 -24.80 -2.67
C GLU A 44 3.47 -23.71 -3.49
N TYR A 45 2.82 -22.56 -3.67
CA TYR A 45 3.40 -21.42 -4.37
C TYR A 45 4.74 -20.98 -3.75
N PHE A 46 4.79 -20.81 -2.43
CA PHE A 46 6.01 -20.38 -1.75
C PHE A 46 7.08 -21.48 -1.65
N ILE A 47 6.71 -22.75 -1.70
CA ILE A 47 7.67 -23.85 -1.90
C ILE A 47 8.36 -23.73 -3.26
N LEU A 48 7.59 -23.50 -4.33
CA LEU A 48 8.13 -23.31 -5.69
C LEU A 48 8.97 -22.03 -5.80
N MET A 49 8.55 -20.93 -5.17
CA MET A 49 9.35 -19.70 -5.11
C MET A 49 10.68 -19.90 -4.36
N ARG A 50 10.69 -20.72 -3.30
CA ARG A 50 11.93 -21.10 -2.61
C ARG A 50 12.84 -21.95 -3.49
N GLU A 51 12.29 -22.91 -4.25
CA GLU A 51 13.06 -23.67 -5.24
C GLU A 51 13.70 -22.72 -6.27
N LYS A 52 12.95 -21.74 -6.79
CA LYS A 52 13.48 -20.72 -7.71
C LYS A 52 14.66 -19.98 -7.09
N LYS A 53 14.47 -19.45 -5.88
CA LYS A 53 15.49 -18.68 -5.18
C LYS A 53 16.75 -19.50 -4.93
N LYS A 54 16.59 -20.78 -4.58
CA LYS A 54 17.70 -21.70 -4.39
C LYS A 54 18.52 -21.88 -5.67
N ILE A 55 17.87 -22.13 -6.81
CA ILE A 55 18.56 -22.26 -8.12
C ILE A 55 19.39 -21.01 -8.42
N GLU A 56 18.80 -19.82 -8.23
CA GLU A 56 19.49 -18.54 -8.44
C GLU A 56 20.68 -18.37 -7.48
N THR A 57 20.47 -18.60 -6.18
CA THR A 57 21.51 -18.45 -5.15
C THR A 57 22.66 -19.43 -5.35
N ASP A 58 22.37 -20.70 -5.67
CA ASP A 58 23.39 -21.73 -5.92
C ASP A 58 24.23 -21.34 -7.15
N PHE A 59 23.61 -20.86 -8.24
CA PHE A 59 24.30 -20.36 -9.43
C PHE A 59 25.25 -19.19 -9.11
N PHE A 60 24.76 -18.17 -8.40
CA PHE A 60 25.58 -16.98 -8.11
C PHE A 60 26.67 -17.25 -7.07
N ASN A 61 26.42 -18.14 -6.09
CA ASN A 61 27.45 -18.56 -5.15
C ASN A 61 28.56 -19.34 -5.87
N GLU A 62 28.21 -20.24 -6.78
CA GLU A 62 29.21 -21.00 -7.55
C GLU A 62 30.10 -20.07 -8.40
N LEU A 63 29.51 -19.05 -9.04
CA LEU A 63 30.27 -18.02 -9.76
C LEU A 63 31.19 -17.20 -8.85
N ARG A 64 30.71 -16.84 -7.65
CA ARG A 64 31.48 -16.04 -6.67
C ARG A 64 32.63 -16.85 -6.08
N ASP A 65 32.37 -18.10 -5.74
CA ASP A 65 33.29 -18.97 -5.01
C ASP A 65 34.33 -19.60 -5.97
N ASN A 66 34.05 -19.61 -7.28
CA ASN A 66 34.96 -20.08 -8.33
C ASN A 66 35.23 -19.01 -9.43
N PRO A 67 35.91 -17.90 -9.10
CA PRO A 67 36.18 -16.84 -10.07
C PRO A 67 37.02 -17.30 -11.29
N GLN A 68 37.79 -18.39 -11.12
CA GLN A 68 38.66 -19.00 -12.13
C GLN A 68 37.95 -19.85 -13.19
N LEU A 69 36.62 -20.04 -13.11
CA LEU A 69 35.89 -20.80 -14.13
C LEU A 69 36.13 -20.19 -15.52
N ASN A 70 36.58 -21.03 -16.46
CA ASN A 70 36.74 -20.62 -17.85
C ASN A 70 35.38 -20.41 -18.54
N THR A 71 35.39 -19.86 -19.75
CA THR A 71 34.15 -19.54 -20.50
C THR A 71 33.23 -20.75 -20.67
N ASP A 72 33.78 -21.92 -20.97
CA ASP A 72 32.99 -23.14 -21.21
C ASP A 72 32.36 -23.66 -19.91
N GLN A 73 33.11 -23.62 -18.80
CA GLN A 73 32.61 -24.01 -17.48
C GLN A 73 31.49 -23.08 -17.00
N ARG A 74 31.65 -21.76 -17.18
CA ARG A 74 30.60 -20.78 -16.87
C ARG A 74 29.34 -21.02 -17.69
N ARG A 75 29.50 -21.31 -18.99
CA ARG A 75 28.39 -21.63 -19.89
C ARG A 75 27.67 -22.93 -19.48
N GLN A 76 28.42 -23.96 -19.07
CA GLN A 76 27.83 -25.22 -18.59
C GLN A 76 27.04 -25.01 -17.30
N LEU A 77 27.60 -24.24 -16.36
CA LEU A 77 26.93 -23.87 -15.11
C LEU A 77 25.63 -23.09 -15.39
N GLU A 78 25.69 -22.11 -16.29
CA GLU A 78 24.53 -21.33 -16.72
C GLU A 78 23.45 -22.21 -17.38
N GLU A 79 23.83 -23.08 -18.32
CA GLU A 79 22.87 -23.97 -19.00
C GLU A 79 22.21 -24.97 -18.02
N SER A 80 22.96 -25.44 -17.02
CA SER A 80 22.41 -26.30 -15.95
C SER A 80 21.34 -25.56 -15.16
N ALA A 81 21.65 -24.36 -14.67
CA ALA A 81 20.71 -23.54 -13.91
C ALA A 81 19.48 -23.12 -14.75
N LEU A 82 19.67 -22.76 -16.03
CA LEU A 82 18.57 -22.48 -16.95
C LEU A 82 17.68 -23.71 -17.18
N THR A 83 18.25 -24.90 -17.26
CA THR A 83 17.48 -26.16 -17.38
C THR A 83 16.62 -26.39 -16.15
N GLU A 84 17.15 -26.15 -14.95
CA GLU A 84 16.38 -26.23 -13.71
C GLU A 84 15.25 -25.18 -13.65
N LEU A 85 15.50 -23.94 -14.09
CA LEU A 85 14.47 -22.90 -14.19
C LEU A 85 13.36 -23.27 -15.19
N ARG A 86 13.67 -23.85 -16.36
CA ARG A 86 12.66 -24.33 -17.32
C ARG A 86 11.78 -25.43 -16.72
N ASN A 87 12.38 -26.37 -16.00
CA ASN A 87 11.65 -27.42 -15.29
C ASN A 87 10.74 -26.83 -14.21
N LEU A 88 11.24 -25.84 -13.46
CA LEU A 88 10.47 -25.15 -12.43
C LEU A 88 9.31 -24.34 -13.01
N LYS A 89 9.51 -23.63 -14.14
CA LYS A 89 8.44 -22.95 -14.88
C LYS A 89 7.31 -23.90 -15.24
N THR A 90 7.64 -25.11 -15.73
CA THR A 90 6.65 -26.15 -16.03
C THR A 90 5.88 -26.60 -14.76
N LYS A 91 6.53 -26.64 -13.59
CA LYS A 91 5.84 -26.91 -12.32
C LYS A 91 4.85 -25.80 -11.97
N PHE A 92 5.23 -24.53 -12.14
CA PHE A 92 4.32 -23.39 -11.92
C PHE A 92 3.12 -23.41 -12.87
N GLU A 93 3.32 -23.71 -14.16
CA GLU A 93 2.24 -23.83 -15.13
C GLU A 93 1.23 -24.91 -14.71
N ARG A 94 1.72 -26.10 -14.30
CA ARG A 94 0.85 -27.16 -13.77
C ARG A 94 0.12 -26.72 -12.50
N PHE A 95 0.82 -26.07 -11.58
CA PHE A 95 0.25 -25.54 -10.34
C PHE A 95 -0.91 -24.57 -10.62
N PHE A 96 -0.74 -23.61 -11.54
CA PHE A 96 -1.82 -22.68 -11.87
C PHE A 96 -2.98 -23.36 -12.60
N GLU A 97 -2.71 -24.34 -13.46
CA GLU A 97 -3.75 -25.14 -14.12
C GLU A 97 -4.60 -25.96 -13.14
N GLU A 98 -4.00 -26.44 -12.06
CA GLU A 98 -4.69 -27.13 -10.98
C GLU A 98 -5.59 -26.17 -10.19
N TYR A 99 -5.04 -25.04 -9.74
CA TYR A 99 -5.74 -24.13 -8.84
C TYR A 99 -6.72 -23.16 -9.52
N LYS A 100 -6.62 -22.91 -10.83
CA LYS A 100 -7.51 -21.96 -11.53
C LYS A 100 -9.00 -22.29 -11.41
N PHE A 101 -9.36 -23.55 -11.19
CA PHE A 101 -10.76 -23.96 -11.02
C PHE A 101 -11.26 -23.82 -9.58
N TYR A 102 -10.37 -23.92 -8.60
CA TYR A 102 -10.72 -23.91 -7.18
C TYR A 102 -10.60 -22.52 -6.56
N GLU A 103 -9.60 -21.74 -6.96
CA GLU A 103 -9.27 -20.41 -6.42
C GLU A 103 -8.80 -19.50 -7.57
N PRO A 104 -9.67 -19.16 -8.55
CA PRO A 104 -9.27 -18.43 -9.77
C PRO A 104 -8.66 -17.06 -9.46
N ASP A 105 -9.26 -16.28 -8.57
CA ASP A 105 -8.75 -14.92 -8.27
C ASP A 105 -7.40 -15.00 -7.54
N MET A 106 -7.24 -15.95 -6.62
CA MET A 106 -5.96 -16.18 -5.96
C MET A 106 -4.90 -16.67 -6.96
N THR A 107 -5.30 -17.51 -7.91
CA THR A 107 -4.44 -17.97 -9.00
C THR A 107 -3.96 -16.77 -9.84
N LYS A 108 -4.86 -15.85 -10.21
CA LYS A 108 -4.50 -14.61 -10.92
C LYS A 108 -3.54 -13.73 -10.11
N VAL A 109 -3.80 -13.55 -8.81
CA VAL A 109 -2.91 -12.78 -7.90
C VAL A 109 -1.51 -13.39 -7.90
N LEU A 110 -1.39 -14.72 -7.76
CA LEU A 110 -0.11 -15.41 -7.72
C LEU A 110 0.60 -15.46 -9.08
N GLN A 111 -0.14 -15.53 -10.18
CA GLN A 111 0.41 -15.39 -11.54
C GLN A 111 0.97 -13.98 -11.76
N ALA A 112 0.22 -12.94 -11.43
CA ALA A 112 0.70 -11.56 -11.49
C ALA A 112 1.96 -11.36 -10.64
N HIS A 113 1.93 -11.83 -9.39
CA HIS A 113 3.06 -11.82 -8.49
C HIS A 113 4.29 -12.53 -9.07
N LEU A 114 4.10 -13.72 -9.64
CA LEU A 114 5.19 -14.48 -10.25
C LEU A 114 5.79 -13.71 -11.44
N HIS A 115 4.94 -13.20 -12.34
CA HIS A 115 5.40 -12.48 -13.54
C HIS A 115 6.18 -11.20 -13.20
N MET A 116 5.90 -10.56 -12.07
CA MET A 116 6.70 -9.43 -11.56
C MET A 116 8.04 -9.85 -10.96
N ASN A 117 8.12 -11.05 -10.37
CA ASN A 117 9.28 -11.53 -9.62
C ASN A 117 10.21 -12.48 -10.41
N VAL A 118 9.92 -12.73 -11.69
CA VAL A 118 10.77 -13.53 -12.57
C VAL A 118 11.43 -12.65 -13.62
N ALA A 119 12.74 -12.82 -13.80
CA ALA A 119 13.44 -12.28 -14.95
C ALA A 119 13.13 -13.15 -16.17
N ALA A 120 12.63 -12.54 -17.24
CA ALA A 120 12.33 -13.25 -18.48
C ALA A 120 12.73 -12.42 -19.71
N ASP A 121 13.10 -13.11 -20.78
CA ASP A 121 13.31 -12.49 -22.10
C ASP A 121 11.97 -12.18 -22.81
N LYS A 122 12.06 -11.58 -23.99
CA LYS A 122 10.90 -11.21 -24.82
C LYS A 122 10.05 -12.40 -25.26
N GLU A 123 10.65 -13.59 -25.35
CA GLU A 123 9.96 -14.86 -25.64
C GLU A 123 9.29 -15.46 -24.39
N GLY A 124 9.55 -14.90 -23.21
CA GLY A 124 9.03 -15.38 -21.93
C GLY A 124 9.81 -16.56 -21.35
N THR A 125 11.04 -16.80 -21.82
CA THR A 125 11.99 -17.75 -21.21
C THR A 125 12.56 -17.13 -19.94
N TRP A 126 12.58 -17.89 -18.85
CA TRP A 126 13.18 -17.43 -17.61
C TRP A 126 14.70 -17.39 -17.73
N ILE A 127 15.30 -16.31 -17.24
CA ILE A 127 16.74 -16.06 -17.29
C ILE A 127 17.29 -15.77 -15.88
N LEU A 128 18.60 -15.94 -15.70
CA LEU A 128 19.25 -15.75 -14.40
C LEU A 128 19.58 -14.29 -14.08
N PHE A 129 19.89 -13.50 -15.11
CA PHE A 129 20.33 -12.12 -14.95
C PHE A 129 19.17 -11.15 -15.13
N ALA A 130 18.65 -10.59 -14.04
CA ALA A 130 17.55 -9.62 -14.08
C ALA A 130 17.86 -8.37 -14.92
N ALA A 131 19.13 -7.98 -15.03
CA ALA A 131 19.56 -6.87 -15.90
C ALA A 131 19.29 -7.10 -17.39
N ASN A 132 19.07 -8.36 -17.80
CA ASN A 132 18.74 -8.73 -19.17
C ASN A 132 17.23 -9.00 -19.35
N ALA A 133 16.41 -8.77 -18.32
CA ALA A 133 14.99 -9.01 -18.40
C ALA A 133 14.33 -7.97 -19.32
N ASP A 134 13.36 -8.41 -20.12
CA ASP A 134 12.57 -7.52 -20.95
C ASP A 134 11.39 -6.96 -20.14
N GLU A 135 11.35 -5.65 -19.95
CA GLU A 135 10.22 -4.97 -19.29
C GLU A 135 8.88 -5.24 -20.00
N ALA A 136 8.91 -5.48 -21.33
CA ALA A 136 7.72 -5.86 -22.09
C ALA A 136 7.11 -7.18 -21.62
N TYR A 137 7.87 -8.06 -20.98
CA TYR A 137 7.35 -9.28 -20.37
C TYR A 137 6.36 -8.97 -19.24
N ILE A 138 6.69 -8.04 -18.35
CA ILE A 138 5.83 -7.63 -17.24
C ILE A 138 4.55 -6.97 -17.81
N GLN A 139 4.72 -6.07 -18.78
CA GLN A 139 3.60 -5.37 -19.44
C GLN A 139 2.64 -6.35 -20.13
N LYS A 140 3.17 -7.42 -20.75
CA LYS A 140 2.36 -8.41 -21.48
C LYS A 140 1.69 -9.43 -20.57
N ASN A 141 2.33 -9.85 -19.48
CA ASN A 141 1.88 -11.01 -18.68
C ASN A 141 1.34 -10.63 -17.29
N ALA A 142 1.93 -9.64 -16.61
CA ALA A 142 1.49 -9.23 -15.27
C ALA A 142 0.36 -8.18 -15.35
N LEU A 143 0.56 -7.12 -16.14
CA LEU A 143 -0.35 -5.97 -16.14
C LEU A 143 -1.81 -6.33 -16.49
N PRO A 144 -2.12 -7.21 -17.47
CA PRO A 144 -3.51 -7.58 -17.74
C PRO A 144 -4.21 -8.22 -16.54
N LEU A 145 -3.49 -9.07 -15.79
CA LEU A 145 -4.00 -9.73 -14.59
C LEU A 145 -4.22 -8.70 -13.46
N ILE A 146 -3.27 -7.78 -13.28
CA ILE A 146 -3.38 -6.69 -12.30
C ILE A 146 -4.60 -5.81 -12.61
N GLU A 147 -4.83 -5.43 -13.87
CA GLU A 147 -5.97 -4.61 -14.27
C GLU A 147 -7.32 -5.32 -14.08
N GLU A 148 -7.39 -6.64 -14.30
CA GLU A 148 -8.57 -7.43 -13.94
C GLU A 148 -8.82 -7.41 -12.43
N LEU A 149 -7.79 -7.63 -11.62
CA LEU A 149 -7.91 -7.64 -10.16
C LEU A 149 -8.23 -6.24 -9.59
N LYS A 150 -7.74 -5.16 -10.20
CA LYS A 150 -8.09 -3.78 -9.83
C LYS A 150 -9.58 -3.50 -10.05
N LYS A 151 -10.17 -3.98 -11.16
CA LYS A 151 -11.63 -3.86 -11.42
C LYS A 151 -12.45 -4.55 -10.33
N GLU A 152 -11.88 -5.56 -9.69
CA GLU A 152 -12.50 -6.29 -8.58
C GLU A 152 -12.20 -5.67 -7.20
N ASN A 153 -11.45 -4.55 -7.14
CA ASN A 153 -11.00 -3.84 -5.93
C ASN A 153 -10.10 -4.67 -5.00
N PHE A 154 -9.18 -5.46 -5.54
CA PHE A 154 -8.14 -6.09 -4.72
C PHE A 154 -7.04 -5.09 -4.34
N GLY A 155 -6.86 -4.81 -3.05
CA GLY A 155 -5.81 -3.91 -2.56
C GLY A 155 -4.41 -4.28 -3.05
N ILE A 156 -4.08 -5.58 -3.04
CA ILE A 156 -2.81 -6.10 -3.54
C ILE A 156 -2.55 -5.79 -5.02
N ALA A 157 -3.59 -5.72 -5.85
CA ALA A 157 -3.43 -5.41 -7.26
C ALA A 157 -3.03 -3.94 -7.47
N TYR A 158 -3.54 -3.03 -6.65
CA TYR A 158 -3.09 -1.64 -6.65
C TYR A 158 -1.63 -1.52 -6.17
N ARG A 159 -1.21 -2.30 -5.16
CA ARG A 159 0.19 -2.36 -4.74
C ARG A 159 1.09 -2.90 -5.85
N MET A 160 0.71 -3.99 -6.50
CA MET A 160 1.45 -4.54 -7.63
C MET A 160 1.57 -3.54 -8.78
N ALA A 161 0.49 -2.82 -9.09
CA ALA A 161 0.51 -1.75 -10.08
C ALA A 161 1.48 -0.61 -9.68
N ALA A 162 1.53 -0.24 -8.40
CA ALA A 162 2.47 0.76 -7.90
C ALA A 162 3.95 0.34 -8.00
N GLU A 163 4.25 -0.95 -7.90
CA GLU A 163 5.61 -1.47 -8.03
C GLU A 163 6.13 -1.41 -9.48
N ILE A 164 5.23 -1.48 -10.46
CA ILE A 164 5.55 -1.37 -11.89
C ILE A 164 5.37 0.04 -12.47
N ALA A 165 4.78 0.97 -11.70
CA ALA A 165 4.57 2.35 -12.11
C ALA A 165 5.90 3.11 -12.21
N VAL A 166 6.09 3.82 -13.32
CA VAL A 166 7.27 4.67 -13.55
C VAL A 166 7.06 6.07 -12.98
N ASP A 167 5.82 6.58 -13.04
CA ASP A 167 5.48 7.88 -12.50
C ASP A 167 5.26 7.81 -10.97
N ASP A 168 5.98 8.66 -10.24
CA ASP A 168 5.93 8.69 -8.79
C ASP A 168 4.55 9.14 -8.25
N ALA A 169 3.80 9.96 -8.98
CA ALA A 169 2.47 10.40 -8.55
C ALA A 169 1.45 9.27 -8.71
N GLU A 170 1.47 8.58 -9.85
CA GLU A 170 0.69 7.36 -10.07
C GLU A 170 1.01 6.31 -8.99
N LYS A 171 2.29 6.07 -8.71
CA LYS A 171 2.73 5.14 -7.66
C LYS A 171 2.14 5.49 -6.30
N ARG A 172 2.14 6.77 -5.91
CA ARG A 172 1.54 7.22 -4.65
C ARG A 172 0.04 6.98 -4.60
N GLU A 173 -0.69 7.32 -5.67
CA GLU A 173 -2.14 7.11 -5.76
C GLU A 173 -2.49 5.63 -5.63
N LEU A 174 -1.76 4.77 -6.34
CA LEU A 174 -1.94 3.33 -6.30
C LEU A 174 -1.65 2.74 -4.92
N LEU A 175 -0.54 3.12 -4.28
CA LEU A 175 -0.24 2.68 -2.91
C LEU A 175 -1.26 3.17 -1.89
N GLN A 176 -1.70 4.42 -2.00
CA GLN A 176 -2.77 4.99 -1.17
C GLN A 176 -4.05 4.15 -1.31
N ARG A 177 -4.45 3.84 -2.54
CA ARG A 177 -5.65 3.03 -2.80
C ARG A 177 -5.51 1.61 -2.25
N ALA A 178 -4.34 1.00 -2.37
CA ALA A 178 -4.04 -0.31 -1.80
C ALA A 178 -4.15 -0.30 -0.26
N ALA A 179 -3.60 0.74 0.39
CA ALA A 179 -3.62 0.93 1.83
C ALA A 179 -5.04 1.13 2.38
N GLU A 180 -5.88 1.92 1.68
CA GLU A 180 -7.31 2.11 1.99
C GLU A 180 -8.11 0.81 1.88
N LEU A 181 -7.72 -0.07 0.95
CA LEU A 181 -8.31 -1.41 0.77
C LEU A 181 -7.74 -2.45 1.76
N GLY A 182 -6.88 -2.03 2.69
CA GLY A 182 -6.38 -2.87 3.78
C GLY A 182 -5.12 -3.69 3.48
N ASP A 183 -4.45 -3.46 2.34
CA ASP A 183 -3.15 -4.09 2.06
C ASP A 183 -2.07 -3.53 3.02
N VAL A 184 -1.67 -4.35 3.98
CA VAL A 184 -0.73 -3.96 5.06
C VAL A 184 0.65 -3.58 4.52
N PRO A 185 1.28 -4.36 3.61
CA PRO A 185 2.50 -3.92 2.94
C PRO A 185 2.37 -2.55 2.27
N ALA A 186 1.25 -2.26 1.60
CA ALA A 186 1.02 -0.97 0.97
C ALA A 186 0.92 0.18 1.97
N LYS A 187 0.30 -0.05 3.14
CA LYS A 187 0.29 0.94 4.25
C LYS A 187 1.71 1.32 4.67
N GLY A 188 2.58 0.32 4.79
CA GLY A 188 4.00 0.52 5.07
C GLY A 188 4.74 1.27 3.97
N LEU A 189 4.49 0.91 2.71
CA LEU A 189 5.14 1.50 1.54
C LEU A 189 4.75 2.98 1.33
N ILE A 190 3.46 3.33 1.41
CA ILE A 190 3.03 4.74 1.27
C ILE A 190 3.54 5.59 2.41
N GLY A 191 3.50 5.05 3.64
CA GLY A 191 4.07 5.66 4.82
C GLY A 191 5.56 5.94 4.68
N PHE A 192 6.33 4.94 4.25
CA PHE A 192 7.75 5.11 4.00
C PHE A 192 8.05 6.07 2.85
N ASN A 193 7.28 6.05 1.76
CA ASN A 193 7.47 6.98 0.64
C ASN A 193 7.33 8.44 1.12
N TYR A 194 6.36 8.72 1.98
CA TYR A 194 6.20 10.02 2.63
C TYR A 194 7.40 10.39 3.52
N LEU A 195 7.85 9.48 4.39
CA LEU A 195 9.00 9.71 5.27
C LEU A 195 10.31 9.90 4.49
N ALA A 196 10.51 9.14 3.42
CA ALA A 196 11.65 9.28 2.53
C ALA A 196 11.63 10.63 1.81
N TYR A 197 10.47 11.07 1.33
CA TYR A 197 10.30 12.40 0.73
C TYR A 197 10.66 13.52 1.70
N LEU A 198 10.22 13.45 2.97
CA LEU A 198 10.61 14.43 3.99
C LEU A 198 12.12 14.45 4.20
N SER A 199 12.74 13.26 4.24
CA SER A 199 14.19 13.14 4.42
C SER A 199 14.98 13.72 3.25
N SER A 200 14.55 13.45 2.00
CA SER A 200 15.27 13.92 0.82
C SER A 200 15.18 15.44 0.63
N HIS A 201 14.08 16.04 1.08
CA HIS A 201 13.83 17.48 0.94
C HIS A 201 14.21 18.27 2.19
N ALA A 202 14.81 17.66 3.22
CA ALA A 202 15.08 18.31 4.51
C ALA A 202 15.92 19.60 4.42
N PHE A 203 16.77 19.70 3.39
CA PHE A 203 17.70 20.82 3.17
C PHE A 203 17.52 21.51 1.80
N ASP A 204 16.47 21.17 1.06
CA ASP A 204 16.14 21.88 -0.18
C ASP A 204 15.49 23.24 0.14
N ASN A 205 15.51 24.19 -0.80
CA ASN A 205 14.88 25.51 -0.59
C ASN A 205 13.38 25.54 -0.94
N THR A 206 12.80 24.42 -1.38
CA THR A 206 11.38 24.29 -1.75
C THR A 206 10.53 23.84 -0.57
N ALA A 207 9.30 24.34 -0.44
CA ALA A 207 8.36 23.81 0.55
C ALA A 207 8.09 22.32 0.27
N PRO A 208 8.17 21.42 1.28
CA PRO A 208 7.95 20.00 1.07
C PRO A 208 6.44 19.74 1.04
N GLU A 209 5.76 20.18 0.00
CA GLU A 209 4.38 19.74 -0.24
C GLU A 209 4.44 18.32 -0.78
N TYR A 210 4.22 17.34 0.10
CA TYR A 210 4.11 15.96 -0.34
C TYR A 210 2.93 15.87 -1.32
N PRO A 211 3.17 15.51 -2.58
CA PRO A 211 2.15 15.61 -3.63
C PRO A 211 1.18 14.44 -3.50
N ILE A 212 0.13 14.63 -2.69
CA ILE A 212 -1.02 13.74 -2.60
C ILE A 212 -2.25 14.45 -3.17
N SER A 213 -3.03 13.74 -3.99
CA SER A 213 -4.44 14.04 -4.18
C SER A 213 -5.15 13.88 -2.82
N GLU A 214 -5.87 14.90 -2.34
CA GLU A 214 -6.51 14.93 -1.01
C GLU A 214 -7.09 13.56 -0.59
N PRO A 215 -6.42 12.79 0.30
CA PRO A 215 -6.92 11.48 0.68
C PRO A 215 -7.83 11.56 1.91
N ALA A 216 -8.62 10.52 2.13
CA ALA A 216 -9.39 10.35 3.36
C ALA A 216 -8.50 10.06 4.60
N SER A 217 -7.23 9.68 4.42
CA SER A 217 -6.27 9.39 5.49
C SER A 217 -4.84 9.74 5.08
N HIS A 218 -4.06 10.29 6.01
CA HIS A 218 -2.70 10.76 5.74
C HIS A 218 -1.69 9.58 5.67
N PRO A 219 -0.68 9.59 4.77
CA PRO A 219 0.32 8.51 4.63
C PRO A 219 0.97 8.06 5.95
N ARG A 220 1.26 9.01 6.84
CA ARG A 220 1.81 8.71 8.17
C ARG A 220 0.89 7.81 9.01
N ASP A 221 -0.43 7.94 8.87
CA ASP A 221 -1.38 7.20 9.68
C ASP A 221 -1.38 5.73 9.24
N PHE A 222 -1.17 5.47 7.95
CA PHE A 222 -0.93 4.13 7.42
C PHE A 222 0.39 3.54 7.93
N MET A 223 1.48 4.33 7.98
CA MET A 223 2.73 3.88 8.60
C MET A 223 2.49 3.44 10.06
N GLY A 224 1.78 4.26 10.83
CA GLY A 224 1.44 3.95 12.22
C GLY A 224 0.57 2.69 12.35
N GLN A 225 -0.32 2.42 11.39
CA GLN A 225 -1.08 1.17 11.34
C GLN A 225 -0.18 -0.03 11.04
N ALA A 226 0.66 0.04 10.02
CA ALA A 226 1.56 -1.05 9.65
C ALA A 226 2.55 -1.40 10.78
N LEU A 227 3.04 -0.39 11.51
CA LEU A 227 3.88 -0.58 12.69
C LEU A 227 3.15 -1.23 13.86
N LYS A 228 1.86 -0.90 14.08
CA LYS A 228 1.02 -1.60 15.09
C LYS A 228 0.79 -3.06 14.73
N GLU A 229 0.71 -3.36 13.43
CA GLU A 229 0.61 -4.72 12.90
C GLU A 229 1.98 -5.44 12.86
N LEU A 230 3.06 -4.76 13.26
CA LEU A 230 4.45 -5.26 13.26
C LEU A 230 4.89 -5.76 11.88
N ASP A 231 4.44 -5.11 10.82
CA ASP A 231 4.85 -5.39 9.44
C ASP A 231 6.40 -5.32 9.34
N PRO A 232 7.10 -6.43 9.01
CA PRO A 232 8.56 -6.51 9.05
C PRO A 232 9.25 -5.38 8.27
N ASP A 233 8.76 -5.11 7.07
CA ASP A 233 9.34 -4.12 6.17
C ASP A 233 9.12 -2.70 6.70
N SER A 234 7.92 -2.41 7.23
CA SER A 234 7.60 -1.13 7.88
C SER A 234 8.46 -0.88 9.11
N VAL A 235 8.70 -1.91 9.93
CA VAL A 235 9.59 -1.82 11.10
C VAL A 235 11.01 -1.45 10.64
N ALA A 236 11.56 -2.18 9.67
CA ALA A 236 12.90 -1.87 9.13
C ALA A 236 13.00 -0.45 8.55
N LYS A 237 12.00 -0.04 7.77
CA LYS A 237 11.90 1.31 7.17
C LYS A 237 11.77 2.42 8.21
N SER A 238 11.03 2.18 9.30
CA SER A 238 10.95 3.14 10.41
C SER A 238 12.30 3.33 11.10
N MET A 239 13.09 2.27 11.28
CA MET A 239 14.44 2.40 11.85
C MET A 239 15.37 3.21 10.94
N ALA A 240 15.28 2.98 9.62
CA ALA A 240 16.04 3.78 8.64
C ALA A 240 15.66 5.26 8.68
N TYR A 241 14.36 5.58 8.81
CA TYR A 241 13.91 6.96 8.95
C TYR A 241 14.43 7.61 10.24
N LEU A 242 14.35 6.92 11.39
CA LEU A 242 14.86 7.45 12.65
C LEU A 242 16.38 7.68 12.60
N ALA A 243 17.13 6.85 11.88
CA ALA A 243 18.55 7.09 11.61
C ALA A 243 18.77 8.33 10.72
N ASN A 244 17.92 8.56 9.72
CA ASN A 244 17.98 9.77 8.89
C ASN A 244 17.66 11.03 9.70
N VAL A 245 16.76 10.96 10.68
CA VAL A 245 16.49 12.07 11.61
C VAL A 245 17.74 12.42 12.40
N ALA A 246 18.46 11.43 12.93
CA ALA A 246 19.72 11.66 13.63
C ALA A 246 20.78 12.30 12.72
N SER A 247 20.86 11.87 11.45
CA SER A 247 21.74 12.49 10.45
C SER A 247 21.35 13.95 10.15
N ALA A 248 20.05 14.22 9.98
CA ALA A 248 19.54 15.56 9.71
C ALA A 248 19.87 16.55 10.85
N LEU A 249 19.89 16.12 12.12
CA LEU A 249 20.36 16.96 13.23
C LEU A 249 21.83 17.39 13.08
N SER A 250 22.68 16.51 12.53
CA SER A 250 24.09 16.82 12.24
C SER A 250 24.21 17.84 11.11
N ASP A 251 23.46 17.63 10.03
CA ASP A 251 23.49 18.50 8.86
C ASP A 251 22.97 19.90 9.22
N LEU A 252 21.89 19.98 10.00
CA LEU A 252 21.39 21.25 10.53
C LEU A 252 22.44 22.00 11.36
N SER A 253 23.25 21.28 12.13
CA SER A 253 24.35 21.87 12.90
C SER A 253 25.47 22.42 11.99
N ASN A 254 25.66 21.85 10.81
CA ASN A 254 26.61 22.35 9.82
C ASN A 254 26.07 23.57 9.07
N VAL A 255 24.79 23.55 8.66
CA VAL A 255 24.13 24.73 8.08
C VAL A 255 24.18 25.89 9.07
N ALA A 256 23.95 25.63 10.37
CA ALA A 256 23.99 26.67 11.40
C ALA A 256 25.37 27.33 11.55
N LYS A 257 26.47 26.58 11.38
CA LYS A 257 27.82 27.16 11.37
C LYS A 257 28.02 28.10 10.19
N GLN A 258 27.59 27.69 8.99
CA GLN A 258 27.64 28.53 7.79
C GLN A 258 26.77 29.78 7.96
N THR A 259 25.60 29.63 8.58
CA THR A 259 24.69 30.74 8.91
C THR A 259 25.32 31.70 9.91
N ALA A 260 25.97 31.23 10.97
CA ALA A 260 26.67 32.08 11.92
C ALA A 260 27.85 32.84 11.27
N GLU A 261 28.52 32.23 10.28
CA GLU A 261 29.53 32.93 9.46
C GLU A 261 28.90 33.97 8.53
N ALA A 262 27.74 33.68 7.95
CA ALA A 262 26.98 34.63 7.14
C ALA A 262 26.45 35.81 7.96
N GLU A 263 25.91 35.56 9.15
CA GLU A 263 25.47 36.59 10.10
C GLU A 263 26.61 37.54 10.47
N LYS A 264 27.82 37.01 10.69
CA LYS A 264 29.02 37.85 10.93
C LYS A 264 29.38 38.73 9.73
N LYS A 265 29.10 38.29 8.50
CA LYS A 265 29.36 39.08 7.27
C LYS A 265 28.32 40.19 7.07
N ILE A 266 27.14 40.08 7.67
CA ILE A 266 26.06 41.08 7.59
C ILE A 266 25.85 41.84 8.91
N ALA A 267 26.70 41.63 9.90
CA ALA A 267 26.65 42.35 11.17
C ALA A 267 27.20 43.77 10.99
N TYR A 268 26.35 44.68 10.48
CA TYR A 268 26.67 46.09 10.34
C TYR A 268 26.12 46.90 11.51
N ASP A 269 26.98 47.69 12.14
CA ASP A 269 26.59 48.67 13.16
C ASP A 269 26.02 49.93 12.47
N PRO A 270 24.76 50.31 12.74
CA PRO A 270 24.17 51.47 12.11
C PRO A 270 24.70 52.78 12.71
N VAL A 271 25.20 53.66 11.84
CA VAL A 271 25.62 55.03 12.18
C VAL A 271 24.67 56.02 11.54
N LEU A 272 23.94 56.76 12.37
CA LEU A 272 23.03 57.81 11.90
C LEU A 272 23.79 59.11 11.63
N LEU A 273 23.64 59.63 10.41
CA LEU A 273 24.23 60.89 9.98
C LEU A 273 23.25 62.07 10.14
N SER A 274 23.82 63.26 10.35
CA SER A 274 23.11 64.51 10.09
C SER A 274 23.10 64.80 8.59
N ASP A 275 22.06 65.48 8.11
CA ASP A 275 21.81 65.66 6.67
C ASP A 275 22.95 66.41 5.94
N ASP A 276 23.78 67.14 6.69
CA ASP A 276 24.89 67.96 6.18
C ASP A 276 26.29 67.30 6.30
N ASN A 277 26.41 66.06 6.81
CA ASN A 277 27.70 65.40 7.02
C ASN A 277 27.91 64.22 6.05
N PRO A 278 28.66 64.40 4.94
CA PRO A 278 29.01 63.30 4.06
C PRO A 278 29.97 62.33 4.75
N VAL A 279 29.86 61.04 4.43
CA VAL A 279 30.80 60.02 4.90
C VAL A 279 32.15 60.23 4.20
N THR A 280 33.18 60.60 4.95
CA THR A 280 34.54 60.80 4.42
C THR A 280 35.39 59.54 4.46
N GLU A 281 35.08 58.62 5.38
CA GLU A 281 35.73 57.34 5.55
C GLU A 281 34.68 56.31 5.96
N VAL A 282 34.61 55.18 5.26
CA VAL A 282 33.66 54.10 5.53
C VAL A 282 34.39 53.07 6.38
N GLU A 283 34.01 52.94 7.65
CA GLU A 283 34.57 51.90 8.51
C GLU A 283 33.95 50.54 8.19
N LYS A 284 34.79 49.50 8.25
CA LYS A 284 34.36 48.11 8.09
C LYS A 284 33.28 47.74 9.11
N ASN A 285 32.27 46.99 8.67
CA ASN A 285 31.11 46.57 9.48
C ASN A 285 30.28 47.75 10.03
N LYS A 286 30.32 48.94 9.41
CA LYS A 286 29.37 50.02 9.71
C LYS A 286 28.49 50.32 8.50
N ILE A 287 27.21 50.57 8.77
CA ILE A 287 26.28 51.09 7.76
C ILE A 287 25.90 52.50 8.14
N TYR A 288 26.28 53.45 7.29
CA TYR A 288 26.00 54.86 7.50
C TYR A 288 24.67 55.20 6.85
N LEU A 289 23.73 55.74 7.63
CA LEU A 289 22.37 56.01 7.23
C LEU A 289 22.04 57.49 7.42
N SER A 290 21.60 58.15 6.35
CA SER A 290 21.01 59.49 6.39
C SER A 290 19.54 59.40 6.05
N ILE A 291 18.68 59.87 6.96
CA ILE A 291 17.24 59.69 6.89
C ILE A 291 16.60 61.04 6.60
N THR A 292 16.00 61.14 5.42
CA THR A 292 15.12 62.25 5.03
C THR A 292 13.67 61.79 5.10
N ASN A 293 12.70 62.72 4.99
CA ASN A 293 11.28 62.42 5.21
C ASN A 293 10.73 61.22 4.41
N ASN A 294 11.28 60.92 3.22
CA ASN A 294 10.78 59.84 2.35
C ASN A 294 11.87 58.86 1.87
N LYS A 295 13.13 59.04 2.27
CA LYS A 295 14.26 58.24 1.77
C LYS A 295 15.33 58.01 2.82
N ILE A 296 15.92 56.83 2.78
CA ILE A 296 17.12 56.46 3.54
C ILE A 296 18.28 56.37 2.55
N LYS A 297 19.24 57.30 2.66
CA LYS A 297 20.52 57.16 1.96
C LYS A 297 21.42 56.24 2.78
N TYR A 298 22.08 55.31 2.12
CA TYR A 298 23.01 54.40 2.77
C TYR A 298 24.40 54.48 2.13
N THR A 299 25.41 54.26 2.96
CA THR A 299 26.80 54.02 2.56
C THR A 299 27.36 52.90 3.43
N LEU A 300 27.95 51.86 2.83
CA LEU A 300 28.66 50.80 3.55
C LEU A 300 29.77 50.20 2.68
N GLU A 301 30.71 49.50 3.30
CA GLU A 301 31.72 48.70 2.60
C GLU A 301 31.30 47.23 2.60
N VAL A 302 31.21 46.62 1.41
CA VAL A 302 30.96 45.19 1.20
C VAL A 302 32.13 44.60 0.44
N SER A 303 32.85 43.65 1.03
CA SER A 303 33.97 42.95 0.37
C SER A 303 35.05 43.89 -0.21
N GLY A 304 35.28 45.06 0.40
CA GLY A 304 36.24 46.06 -0.07
C GLY A 304 35.69 47.08 -1.06
N GLU A 305 34.41 46.96 -1.45
CA GLU A 305 33.72 47.93 -2.31
C GLU A 305 32.76 48.81 -1.50
N VAL A 306 32.80 50.11 -1.71
CA VAL A 306 31.86 51.05 -1.07
C VAL A 306 30.57 51.10 -1.88
N LEU A 307 29.49 50.58 -1.30
CA LEU A 307 28.14 50.67 -1.86
C LEU A 307 27.45 51.92 -1.31
N THR A 308 26.91 52.72 -2.22
CA THR A 308 26.07 53.88 -1.87
C THR A 308 24.75 53.81 -2.63
N GLY A 309 23.67 54.26 -2.00
CA GLY A 309 22.36 54.26 -2.64
C GLY A 309 21.29 54.92 -1.80
N GLU A 310 20.05 54.87 -2.30
CA GLU A 310 18.87 55.39 -1.61
C GLU A 310 17.77 54.33 -1.59
N ILE A 311 17.09 54.17 -0.46
CA ILE A 311 15.91 53.32 -0.31
C ILE A 311 14.72 54.24 0.00
N SER A 312 13.66 54.12 -0.78
CA SER A 312 12.42 54.86 -0.54
C SER A 312 11.60 54.24 0.61
N SER A 313 10.75 55.03 1.25
CA SER A 313 9.79 54.52 2.24
C SER A 313 8.80 53.49 1.65
N GLU A 314 8.53 53.56 0.34
CA GLU A 314 7.70 52.58 -0.36
C GLU A 314 8.38 51.21 -0.43
N GLU A 315 9.69 51.18 -0.69
CA GLU A 315 10.48 49.95 -0.77
C GLU A 315 10.65 49.26 0.59
N LEU A 316 10.65 50.02 1.68
CA LEU A 316 10.65 49.47 3.05
C LEU A 316 9.26 48.97 3.48
N GLY A 317 8.19 49.39 2.79
CA GLY A 317 6.82 49.06 3.17
C GLY A 317 6.28 49.82 4.38
N TYR A 318 6.98 50.85 4.88
CA TYR A 318 6.52 51.71 5.99
C TYR A 318 7.10 53.13 5.92
N GLN A 319 6.37 54.11 6.46
CA GLN A 319 6.84 55.49 6.59
C GLN A 319 7.85 55.62 7.74
N THR A 320 9.09 55.98 7.41
CA THR A 320 10.18 56.08 8.40
C THR A 320 10.54 57.54 8.63
N THR A 321 10.32 58.05 9.85
CA THR A 321 10.92 59.31 10.30
C THR A 321 12.24 59.06 11.02
N LYS A 322 13.12 60.07 11.10
CA LYS A 322 14.40 59.97 11.82
C LYS A 322 14.24 59.52 13.28
N ARG A 323 13.16 59.97 13.94
CA ARG A 323 12.81 59.56 15.31
C ARG A 323 12.36 58.10 15.38
N LEU A 324 11.45 57.70 14.49
CA LEU A 324 10.98 56.31 14.43
C LEU A 324 12.13 55.34 14.16
N PHE A 325 13.05 55.71 13.28
CA PHE A 325 14.22 54.90 13.02
C PHE A 325 15.14 54.79 14.24
N ALA A 326 15.42 55.90 14.95
CA ALA A 326 16.24 55.85 16.16
C ALA A 326 15.65 54.93 17.24
N GLU A 327 14.32 54.90 17.36
CA GLU A 327 13.58 54.05 18.30
C GLU A 327 13.49 52.58 17.83
N GLN A 328 13.59 52.30 16.53
CA GLN A 328 13.37 50.96 15.94
C GLN A 328 14.56 50.39 15.15
N LYS A 329 15.73 51.02 15.19
CA LYS A 329 16.88 50.67 14.32
C LYS A 329 17.26 49.18 14.33
N SER A 330 17.07 48.48 15.45
CA SER A 330 17.32 47.04 15.56
C SER A 330 16.43 46.18 14.66
N PHE A 331 15.24 46.68 14.32
CA PHE A 331 14.28 46.01 13.43
C PHE A 331 14.42 46.45 11.98
N LEU A 332 14.77 47.72 11.75
CA LEU A 332 14.80 48.30 10.40
C LEU A 332 16.11 48.02 9.65
N VAL A 333 17.23 47.86 10.37
CA VAL A 333 18.54 47.58 9.75
C VAL A 333 18.55 46.25 8.99
N PRO A 334 18.00 45.14 9.51
CA PRO A 334 17.86 43.91 8.74
C PRO A 334 17.09 44.07 7.43
N ASP A 335 15.99 44.82 7.43
CA ASP A 335 15.18 45.08 6.22
C ASP A 335 15.94 45.93 5.20
N ILE A 336 16.62 46.98 5.68
CA ILE A 336 17.49 47.83 4.84
C ILE A 336 18.58 46.99 4.19
N LEU A 337 19.29 46.19 4.99
CA LEU A 337 20.37 45.35 4.50
C LEU A 337 19.87 44.27 3.53
N LYS A 338 18.63 43.77 3.69
CA LYS A 338 17.98 42.87 2.72
C LYS A 338 17.75 43.56 1.37
N ILE A 339 17.20 44.79 1.37
CA ILE A 339 17.01 45.57 0.14
C ILE A 339 18.36 45.90 -0.52
N ILE A 340 19.38 46.22 0.27
CA ILE A 340 20.74 46.44 -0.24
C ILE A 340 21.29 45.16 -0.85
N ALA A 341 21.06 44.01 -0.22
CA ALA A 341 21.51 42.71 -0.71
C ALA A 341 20.92 42.37 -2.07
N GLU A 342 19.64 42.69 -2.33
CA GLU A 342 19.00 42.53 -3.64
C GLU A 342 19.62 43.41 -4.74
N ARG A 343 20.28 44.51 -4.35
CA ARG A 343 20.94 45.46 -5.24
C ARG A 343 22.47 45.29 -5.32
N ASP A 344 23.02 44.42 -4.48
CA ASP A 344 24.46 44.17 -4.36
C ASP A 344 24.98 43.40 -5.58
N SER A 345 25.70 44.08 -6.46
CA SER A 345 26.32 43.47 -7.64
C SER A 345 27.40 42.44 -7.31
N THR A 346 27.95 42.46 -6.09
CA THR A 346 28.95 41.48 -5.64
C THR A 346 28.31 40.16 -5.19
N GLN A 347 26.98 40.14 -5.01
CA GLN A 347 26.19 39.06 -4.42
C GLN A 347 26.63 38.64 -3.01
N THR A 348 27.54 39.35 -2.34
CA THR A 348 28.07 38.94 -1.04
C THR A 348 26.97 38.99 0.02
N LEU A 349 26.25 40.11 0.09
CA LEU A 349 25.14 40.28 1.02
C LEU A 349 23.97 39.37 0.64
N HIS A 350 23.68 39.27 -0.67
CA HIS A 350 22.63 38.39 -1.18
C HIS A 350 22.84 36.94 -0.73
N ASN A 351 24.04 36.39 -0.93
CA ASN A 351 24.39 35.03 -0.54
C ASN A 351 24.31 34.83 0.98
N ALA A 352 24.70 35.83 1.79
CA ALA A 352 24.60 35.75 3.24
C ALA A 352 23.14 35.74 3.74
N TYR A 353 22.27 36.57 3.15
CA TYR A 353 20.83 36.57 3.46
C TYR A 353 20.16 35.27 3.04
N THR A 354 20.44 34.79 1.82
CA THR A 354 19.96 33.50 1.33
C THR A 354 20.37 32.37 2.26
N GLN A 355 21.61 32.38 2.78
CA GLN A 355 22.06 31.37 3.75
C GLN A 355 21.23 31.39 5.06
N ILE A 356 20.91 32.58 5.58
CA ILE A 356 20.10 32.74 6.80
C ILE A 356 18.66 32.29 6.58
N GLU A 357 18.08 32.62 5.43
CA GLU A 357 16.74 32.16 5.05
C GLU A 357 16.70 30.63 4.91
N ASN A 358 17.70 30.05 4.26
CA ASN A 358 17.84 28.60 4.11
C ASN A 358 17.96 27.88 5.46
N GLN A 359 18.58 28.50 6.48
CA GLN A 359 18.59 27.95 7.85
C GLN A 359 17.18 27.85 8.41
N SER A 360 16.38 28.92 8.32
CA SER A 360 15.02 28.90 8.85
C SER A 360 14.13 27.89 8.14
N ILE A 361 14.33 27.69 6.83
CA ILE A 361 13.64 26.66 6.05
C ILE A 361 14.06 25.27 6.54
N SER A 362 15.38 25.05 6.72
CA SER A 362 15.93 23.78 7.21
C SER A 362 15.44 23.45 8.63
N ASP A 363 15.40 24.44 9.53
CA ASP A 363 14.88 24.29 10.89
C ASP A 363 13.44 23.75 10.86
N ASN A 364 12.56 24.40 10.10
CA ASN A 364 11.16 24.00 9.98
C ASN A 364 11.00 22.59 9.42
N LYS A 365 11.82 22.20 8.45
CA LYS A 365 11.79 20.87 7.84
C LYS A 365 12.25 19.79 8.79
N VAL A 366 13.35 20.02 9.51
CA VAL A 366 13.83 19.10 10.54
C VAL A 366 12.83 18.99 11.68
N LEU A 367 12.13 20.07 12.05
CA LEU A 367 11.03 20.02 13.02
C LEU A 367 9.88 19.13 12.54
N VAL A 368 9.48 19.23 11.26
CA VAL A 368 8.48 18.30 10.68
C VAL A 368 8.97 16.86 10.74
N MET A 369 10.24 16.60 10.43
CA MET A 369 10.80 15.25 10.54
C MET A 369 10.76 14.71 11.97
N LEU A 370 11.09 15.55 12.96
CA LEU A 370 11.02 15.20 14.38
C LEU A 370 9.58 14.90 14.82
N ASP A 371 8.61 15.66 14.33
CA ASP A 371 7.19 15.42 14.62
C ASP A 371 6.69 14.09 14.03
N GLU A 372 7.16 13.70 12.85
CA GLU A 372 6.84 12.40 12.26
C GLU A 372 7.59 11.26 12.96
N ALA A 373 8.84 11.48 13.38
CA ALA A 373 9.61 10.54 14.18
C ALA A 373 8.91 10.20 15.51
N ASP A 374 8.38 11.21 16.21
CA ASP A 374 7.62 11.02 17.45
C ASP A 374 6.36 10.17 17.25
N LYS A 375 5.69 10.28 16.10
CA LYS A 375 4.46 9.53 15.79
C LYS A 375 4.72 8.06 15.47
N ILE A 376 5.87 7.73 14.90
CA ILE A 376 6.20 6.36 14.49
C ILE A 376 6.97 5.58 15.55
N THR A 377 7.57 6.25 16.55
CA THR A 377 8.25 5.59 17.67
C THR A 377 7.33 5.38 18.87
N ASN A 378 7.47 4.24 19.55
CA ASN A 378 6.82 4.00 20.85
C ASN A 378 7.81 3.97 22.02
N ASP A 379 9.09 4.25 21.78
CA ASP A 379 10.11 4.26 22.80
C ASP A 379 10.13 5.58 23.59
N PRO A 380 9.90 5.57 24.91
CA PRO A 380 9.86 6.79 25.72
C PRO A 380 11.20 7.54 25.73
N GLU A 381 12.34 6.85 25.68
CA GLU A 381 13.65 7.49 25.68
C GLU A 381 13.90 8.23 24.37
N LEU A 382 13.66 7.59 23.22
CA LEU A 382 13.72 8.28 21.92
C LEU A 382 12.78 9.47 21.85
N LYS A 383 11.55 9.37 22.37
CA LYS A 383 10.61 10.51 22.40
C LYS A 383 11.18 11.68 23.20
N ASN A 384 11.77 11.43 24.37
CA ASN A 384 12.38 12.47 25.18
C ASN A 384 13.55 13.16 24.45
N GLU A 385 14.38 12.41 23.72
CA GLU A 385 15.48 12.99 22.95
C GLU A 385 15.00 13.74 21.71
N ILE A 386 13.94 13.27 21.03
CA ILE A 386 13.25 14.00 19.95
C ILE A 386 12.69 15.32 20.46
N ASP A 387 12.04 15.33 21.62
CA ASP A 387 11.52 16.55 22.27
C ASP A 387 12.63 17.52 22.66
N ALA A 388 13.76 17.00 23.14
CA ALA A 388 14.93 17.80 23.44
C ALA A 388 15.50 18.45 22.16
N ALA A 389 15.61 17.70 21.06
CA ALA A 389 16.04 18.24 19.77
C ALA A 389 15.13 19.38 19.29
N ARG A 390 13.80 19.22 19.37
CA ARG A 390 12.83 20.26 18.98
C ARG A 390 13.05 21.55 19.78
N LYS A 391 13.22 21.45 21.11
CA LYS A 391 13.49 22.60 21.98
C LYS A 391 14.79 23.31 21.61
N LEU A 392 15.85 22.56 21.34
CA LEU A 392 17.15 23.13 20.98
C LEU A 392 17.11 23.86 19.62
N ILE A 393 16.42 23.30 18.62
CA ILE A 393 16.20 23.98 17.32
C ILE A 393 15.44 25.28 17.53
N GLN A 394 14.36 25.28 18.31
CA GLN A 394 13.59 26.49 18.62
C GLN A 394 14.42 27.54 19.38
N GLN A 395 15.37 27.10 20.20
CA GLN A 395 16.30 27.96 20.93
C GLN A 395 17.52 28.37 20.08
N LYS A 396 17.66 27.85 18.86
CA LYS A 396 18.84 28.01 18.00
C LYS A 396 20.15 27.53 18.65
N ASP A 397 20.08 26.57 19.56
CA ASP A 397 21.25 25.94 20.19
C ASP A 397 21.69 24.70 19.41
N TYR A 398 22.31 24.94 18.25
CA TYR A 398 22.80 23.89 17.36
C TYR A 398 24.07 23.22 17.90
N GLY A 399 24.75 23.82 18.88
CA GLY A 399 25.91 23.21 19.53
C GLY A 399 25.52 21.96 20.32
N ALA A 400 24.42 22.06 21.09
CA ALA A 400 23.89 20.97 21.90
C ALA A 400 23.19 19.87 21.06
N LEU A 401 22.78 20.15 19.81
CA LEU A 401 22.16 19.13 18.94
C LEU A 401 23.08 17.94 18.65
N LYS A 402 24.40 18.15 18.64
CA LYS A 402 25.37 17.08 18.45
C LYS A 402 25.28 16.01 19.55
N ASP A 403 25.04 16.44 20.79
CA ASP A 403 24.92 15.51 21.92
C ASP A 403 23.59 14.75 21.86
N ILE A 404 22.51 15.41 21.47
CA ILE A 404 21.21 14.76 21.26
C ILE A 404 21.28 13.72 20.14
N LYS A 405 21.95 14.04 19.02
CA LYS A 405 22.21 13.07 17.95
C LYS A 405 22.87 11.80 18.48
N VAL A 406 23.95 11.92 19.24
CA VAL A 406 24.68 10.77 19.80
C VAL A 406 23.78 9.92 20.68
N LYS A 407 22.90 10.54 21.48
CA LYS A 407 21.94 9.82 22.32
C LYS A 407 20.87 9.09 21.50
N ILE A 408 20.32 9.72 20.46
CA ILE A 408 19.39 9.08 19.53
C ILE A 408 20.09 7.87 18.90
N GLU A 409 21.26 8.04 18.29
CA GLU A 409 22.02 6.95 17.66
C GLU A 409 22.33 5.80 18.62
N ALA A 410 22.72 6.12 19.86
CA ALA A 410 22.98 5.13 20.90
C ALA A 410 21.73 4.32 21.27
N ARG A 411 20.54 4.95 21.29
CA ARG A 411 19.27 4.26 21.60
C ARG A 411 18.69 3.50 20.41
N LEU A 412 18.97 3.91 19.16
CA LEU A 412 18.44 3.24 17.96
C LEU A 412 18.87 1.78 17.84
N THR A 413 20.09 1.43 18.24
CA THR A 413 20.58 0.04 18.17
C THR A 413 19.76 -0.91 19.05
N PRO A 414 19.66 -0.70 20.39
CA PRO A 414 18.84 -1.57 21.24
C PRO A 414 17.35 -1.50 20.89
N TYR A 415 16.83 -0.32 20.49
CA TYR A 415 15.42 -0.21 20.06
C TYR A 415 15.14 -1.05 18.80
N SER A 416 16.04 -1.03 17.81
CA SER A 416 15.93 -1.86 16.61
C SER A 416 15.90 -3.34 16.95
N GLN A 417 16.76 -3.80 17.88
CA GLN A 417 16.75 -5.19 18.36
C GLN A 417 15.43 -5.55 19.05
N GLU A 418 14.89 -4.67 19.90
CA GLU A 418 13.58 -4.87 20.54
C GLU A 418 12.46 -4.99 19.51
N GLN A 419 12.43 -4.15 18.47
CA GLN A 419 11.42 -4.22 17.43
C GLN A 419 11.58 -5.48 16.56
N GLN A 420 12.81 -5.86 16.21
CA GLN A 420 13.07 -7.11 15.50
C GLN A 420 12.58 -8.32 16.31
N GLN A 421 12.81 -8.32 17.62
CA GLN A 421 12.30 -9.38 18.50
C GLN A 421 10.76 -9.43 18.51
N LYS A 422 10.09 -8.27 18.57
CA LYS A 422 8.62 -8.21 18.44
C LYS A 422 8.13 -8.74 17.10
N VAL A 423 8.83 -8.45 16.00
CA VAL A 423 8.53 -9.02 14.69
C VAL A 423 8.65 -10.54 14.74
N LEU A 424 9.74 -11.08 15.28
CA LEU A 424 9.94 -12.54 15.42
C LEU A 424 8.82 -13.20 16.24
N GLU A 425 8.38 -12.58 17.33
CA GLU A 425 7.27 -13.05 18.17
C GLU A 425 5.93 -12.99 17.43
N MET A 426 5.68 -11.92 16.67
CA MET A 426 4.50 -11.79 15.81
C MET A 426 4.47 -12.89 14.74
N LEU A 427 5.58 -13.12 14.03
CA LEU A 427 5.67 -14.19 13.02
C LEU A 427 5.42 -15.57 13.64
N GLU A 428 5.92 -15.82 14.86
CA GLU A 428 5.64 -17.06 15.59
C GLU A 428 4.17 -17.18 16.01
N LYS A 429 3.53 -16.08 16.41
CA LYS A 429 2.10 -16.06 16.72
C LYS A 429 1.26 -16.32 15.46
N GLU A 430 1.61 -15.66 14.35
CA GLU A 430 0.93 -15.81 13.06
C GLU A 430 1.12 -17.21 12.45
N SER A 431 2.25 -17.88 12.70
CA SER A 431 2.45 -19.27 12.24
C SER A 431 1.58 -20.28 12.99
N LYS A 432 1.15 -19.96 14.22
CA LYS A 432 0.25 -20.79 15.04
C LYS A 432 -1.23 -20.46 14.85
N LYS A 433 -1.55 -19.39 14.12
CA LYS A 433 -2.94 -18.98 13.87
C LYS A 433 -3.67 -20.06 13.05
N GLU A 434 -4.91 -20.33 13.41
CA GLU A 434 -5.82 -21.18 12.64
C GLU A 434 -6.81 -20.31 11.88
N LEU A 435 -7.17 -20.72 10.67
CA LEU A 435 -8.28 -20.12 9.94
C LEU A 435 -9.56 -20.87 10.31
N PHE A 436 -10.55 -20.15 10.83
CA PHE A 436 -11.85 -20.76 11.14
C PHE A 436 -12.50 -21.36 9.89
N ILE A 437 -12.61 -20.57 8.81
CA ILE A 437 -13.05 -21.08 7.52
C ILE A 437 -11.89 -21.85 6.89
N ASN A 438 -11.87 -23.17 7.10
CA ASN A 438 -10.93 -24.09 6.48
C ASN A 438 -11.24 -24.25 4.97
N PRO A 439 -10.35 -24.87 4.18
CA PRO A 439 -10.57 -25.04 2.74
C PRO A 439 -11.85 -25.81 2.38
N GLU A 440 -12.25 -26.79 3.20
CA GLU A 440 -13.47 -27.59 2.97
C GLU A 440 -14.74 -26.75 3.11
N LEU A 441 -14.85 -26.02 4.22
CA LEU A 441 -15.97 -25.10 4.45
C LEU A 441 -15.99 -24.01 3.38
N ARG A 442 -14.84 -23.44 3.00
CA ARG A 442 -14.78 -22.46 1.92
C ARG A 442 -15.28 -23.01 0.58
N ALA A 443 -14.91 -24.24 0.24
CA ALA A 443 -15.38 -24.91 -0.97
C ALA A 443 -16.91 -25.09 -0.94
N ASP A 444 -17.48 -25.37 0.22
CA ASP A 444 -18.94 -25.48 0.38
C ASP A 444 -19.65 -24.13 0.37
N LEU A 445 -19.05 -23.08 0.94
CA LEU A 445 -19.55 -21.70 0.80
C LEU A 445 -19.52 -21.22 -0.66
N ASN A 446 -18.48 -21.58 -1.43
CA ASN A 446 -18.41 -21.29 -2.87
C ASN A 446 -19.54 -21.97 -3.65
N LYS A 447 -19.83 -23.24 -3.38
CA LYS A 447 -20.97 -23.94 -4.00
C LYS A 447 -22.29 -23.27 -3.65
N LEU A 448 -22.46 -22.85 -2.40
CA LEU A 448 -23.67 -22.14 -1.97
C LEU A 448 -23.83 -20.81 -2.70
N TYR A 449 -22.73 -20.05 -2.82
CA TYR A 449 -22.70 -18.82 -3.60
C TYR A 449 -23.07 -19.04 -5.07
N ASP A 450 -22.48 -20.05 -5.71
CA ASP A 450 -22.78 -20.39 -7.11
C ASP A 450 -24.24 -20.78 -7.29
N HIS A 451 -24.82 -21.48 -6.31
CA HIS A 451 -26.24 -21.79 -6.33
C HIS A 451 -27.13 -20.54 -6.20
N TYR A 452 -26.80 -19.59 -5.32
CA TYR A 452 -27.51 -18.31 -5.25
C TYR A 452 -27.42 -17.55 -6.57
N GLN A 453 -26.25 -17.51 -7.19
CA GLN A 453 -26.05 -16.85 -8.48
C GLN A 453 -26.86 -17.52 -9.60
N GLN A 454 -26.84 -18.84 -9.70
CA GLN A 454 -27.62 -19.60 -10.69
C GLN A 454 -29.13 -19.33 -10.53
N GLU A 455 -29.60 -19.23 -9.29
CA GLU A 455 -31.01 -18.96 -9.02
C GLU A 455 -31.40 -17.51 -9.36
N ILE A 456 -30.54 -16.54 -9.07
CA ILE A 456 -30.72 -15.14 -9.52
C ILE A 456 -30.82 -15.09 -11.05
N GLU A 457 -29.89 -15.74 -11.77
CA GLU A 457 -29.89 -15.75 -13.23
C GLU A 457 -31.12 -16.47 -13.80
N ARG A 458 -31.56 -17.57 -13.19
CA ARG A 458 -32.82 -18.23 -13.55
C ARG A 458 -34.02 -17.29 -13.39
N ILE A 459 -34.08 -16.53 -12.30
CA ILE A 459 -35.18 -15.59 -12.04
C ILE A 459 -35.14 -14.43 -13.05
N LYS A 460 -33.96 -13.91 -13.40
CA LYS A 460 -33.78 -12.87 -14.42
C LYS A 460 -34.15 -13.34 -15.83
N ASN A 461 -33.80 -14.57 -16.17
CA ASN A 461 -33.96 -15.15 -17.50
C ASN A 461 -35.29 -15.91 -17.70
N GLY A 462 -36.22 -15.84 -16.74
CA GLY A 462 -37.55 -16.47 -16.86
C GLY A 462 -38.40 -15.86 -17.98
N ASP A 463 -39.60 -16.42 -18.20
CA ASP A 463 -40.50 -16.19 -19.36
C ASP A 463 -40.95 -14.73 -19.62
N GLY A 464 -40.47 -13.74 -18.87
CA GLY A 464 -40.69 -12.32 -19.12
C GLY A 464 -39.38 -11.53 -19.08
N ALA A 465 -39.16 -10.63 -20.05
CA ALA A 465 -37.98 -9.77 -20.16
C ALA A 465 -37.77 -8.81 -18.97
N THR A 466 -38.68 -8.77 -17.99
CA THR A 466 -38.55 -7.95 -16.78
C THR A 466 -39.08 -8.73 -15.57
N PRO A 467 -38.26 -8.91 -14.51
CA PRO A 467 -38.69 -9.57 -13.29
C PRO A 467 -39.90 -8.86 -12.65
N SER A 468 -40.92 -9.63 -12.27
CA SER A 468 -42.06 -9.16 -11.46
C SER A 468 -41.58 -8.58 -10.11
N PRO A 469 -42.39 -7.75 -9.41
CA PRO A 469 -42.02 -7.21 -8.11
C PRO A 469 -41.60 -8.28 -7.09
N THR A 470 -42.29 -9.43 -7.08
CA THR A 470 -41.94 -10.59 -6.25
C THR A 470 -40.58 -11.16 -6.64
N GLN A 471 -40.31 -11.34 -7.94
CA GLN A 471 -39.02 -11.82 -8.43
C GLN A 471 -37.88 -10.85 -8.10
N LYS A 472 -38.10 -9.53 -8.20
CA LYS A 472 -37.11 -8.51 -7.78
C LYS A 472 -36.78 -8.64 -6.30
N ARG A 473 -37.80 -8.79 -5.44
CA ARG A 473 -37.60 -9.01 -4.00
C ARG A 473 -36.80 -10.29 -3.73
N ASN A 474 -37.06 -11.35 -4.47
CA ASN A 474 -36.33 -12.62 -4.33
C ASN A 474 -34.88 -12.49 -4.77
N ILE A 475 -34.61 -11.78 -5.87
CA ILE A 475 -33.25 -11.44 -6.29
C ILE A 475 -32.53 -10.68 -5.19
N THR A 476 -33.16 -9.66 -4.59
CA THR A 476 -32.57 -8.90 -3.48
C THR A 476 -32.24 -9.79 -2.28
N LEU A 477 -33.15 -10.68 -1.87
CA LEU A 477 -32.88 -11.61 -0.75
C LEU A 477 -31.72 -12.57 -1.05
N LEU A 478 -31.60 -13.05 -2.28
CA LEU A 478 -30.48 -13.90 -2.70
C LEU A 478 -29.16 -13.11 -2.74
N GLN A 479 -29.20 -11.85 -3.15
CA GLN A 479 -28.04 -10.95 -3.12
C GLN A 479 -27.59 -10.65 -1.68
N GLU A 480 -28.52 -10.34 -0.77
CA GLU A 480 -28.24 -10.17 0.65
C GLU A 480 -27.61 -11.44 1.25
N ALA A 481 -28.14 -12.61 0.90
CA ALA A 481 -27.56 -13.89 1.32
C ALA A 481 -26.13 -14.09 0.77
N MET A 482 -25.87 -13.71 -0.48
CA MET A 482 -24.51 -13.72 -1.04
C MET A 482 -23.56 -12.75 -0.31
N ASP A 483 -24.05 -11.56 0.05
CA ASP A 483 -23.29 -10.57 0.82
C ASP A 483 -22.94 -11.09 2.23
N GLU A 484 -23.86 -11.81 2.88
CA GLU A 484 -23.61 -12.49 4.14
C GLU A 484 -22.52 -13.57 4.03
N LEU A 485 -22.46 -14.31 2.92
CA LEU A 485 -21.38 -15.29 2.68
C LEU A 485 -20.01 -14.62 2.57
N PHE A 486 -19.92 -13.43 1.98
CA PHE A 486 -18.67 -12.65 1.98
C PHE A 486 -18.28 -12.21 3.38
N LEU A 487 -19.22 -11.70 4.18
CA LEU A 487 -18.95 -11.33 5.57
C LEU A 487 -18.50 -12.53 6.41
N LEU A 488 -19.15 -13.69 6.22
CA LEU A 488 -18.77 -14.93 6.88
C LEU A 488 -17.36 -15.40 6.47
N ASN A 489 -17.02 -15.26 5.18
CA ASN A 489 -15.70 -15.61 4.66
C ASN A 489 -14.59 -14.74 5.29
N GLU A 490 -14.86 -13.46 5.59
CA GLU A 490 -13.89 -12.56 6.24
C GLU A 490 -13.83 -12.67 7.78
N GLU A 491 -14.80 -13.33 8.42
CA GLU A 491 -14.86 -13.40 9.89
C GLU A 491 -13.71 -14.25 10.46
N GLN A 492 -12.94 -13.64 11.37
CA GLN A 492 -11.78 -14.27 11.99
C GLN A 492 -12.09 -14.89 13.35
N ASP A 493 -13.14 -14.41 14.04
CA ASP A 493 -13.58 -14.99 15.31
C ASP A 493 -14.40 -16.27 15.05
N PRO A 494 -13.91 -17.45 15.49
CA PRO A 494 -14.60 -18.72 15.29
C PRO A 494 -16.04 -18.76 15.80
N GLU A 495 -16.29 -18.18 16.98
CA GLU A 495 -17.62 -18.21 17.61
C GLU A 495 -18.57 -17.26 16.89
N LYS A 496 -18.08 -16.11 16.45
CA LYS A 496 -18.87 -15.17 15.65
C LYS A 496 -19.16 -15.72 14.27
N ALA A 497 -18.17 -16.29 13.58
CA ALA A 497 -18.34 -16.92 12.28
C ALA A 497 -19.33 -18.10 12.34
N LYS A 498 -19.22 -18.94 13.37
CA LYS A 498 -20.19 -20.01 13.62
C LYS A 498 -21.62 -19.47 13.79
N LYS A 499 -21.81 -18.44 14.62
CA LYS A 499 -23.13 -17.80 14.79
C LYS A 499 -23.64 -17.20 13.49
N MET A 500 -22.78 -16.55 12.71
CA MET A 500 -23.12 -16.02 11.39
C MET A 500 -23.54 -17.11 10.43
N LEU A 501 -22.84 -18.25 10.39
CA LEU A 501 -23.21 -19.41 9.57
C LEU A 501 -24.55 -20.01 10.03
N GLU A 502 -24.75 -20.20 11.34
CA GLU A 502 -26.02 -20.70 11.90
C GLU A 502 -27.19 -19.75 11.57
N GLN A 503 -26.97 -18.44 11.69
CA GLN A 503 -27.96 -17.43 11.35
C GLN A 503 -28.23 -17.39 9.84
N HIS A 504 -27.18 -17.45 9.02
CA HIS A 504 -27.29 -17.49 7.56
C HIS A 504 -28.11 -18.70 7.14
N ILE A 505 -27.82 -19.89 7.69
CA ILE A 505 -28.60 -21.11 7.46
C ILE A 505 -30.07 -20.91 7.83
N LEU A 506 -30.35 -20.38 9.02
CA LEU A 506 -31.73 -20.16 9.49
C LEU A 506 -32.51 -19.17 8.62
N VAL A 507 -31.88 -18.05 8.25
CA VAL A 507 -32.46 -16.98 7.41
C VAL A 507 -32.69 -17.52 6.01
N THR A 508 -31.68 -18.19 5.45
CA THR A 508 -31.76 -18.89 4.17
C THR A 508 -32.92 -19.86 4.20
N GLU A 509 -33.00 -20.79 5.15
CA GLU A 509 -34.13 -21.71 5.26
C GLU A 509 -35.49 -21.00 5.32
N THR A 510 -35.62 -19.93 6.10
CA THR A 510 -36.90 -19.22 6.31
C THR A 510 -37.36 -18.45 5.07
N ASN A 511 -36.41 -17.86 4.35
CA ASN A 511 -36.68 -17.01 3.19
C ASN A 511 -36.74 -17.81 1.89
N ILE A 512 -35.89 -18.81 1.75
CA ILE A 512 -35.72 -19.64 0.55
C ILE A 512 -36.79 -20.74 0.47
N LYS A 513 -37.28 -21.29 1.60
CA LYS A 513 -38.44 -22.24 1.57
C LYS A 513 -39.69 -21.66 0.91
N LYS A 514 -39.81 -20.33 0.78
CA LYS A 514 -40.96 -19.64 0.20
C LYS A 514 -40.84 -19.42 -1.31
N LEU A 515 -39.71 -19.78 -1.90
CA LEU A 515 -39.41 -19.56 -3.31
C LEU A 515 -39.64 -20.86 -4.11
N PRO A 516 -40.17 -20.78 -5.35
CA PRO A 516 -40.29 -21.94 -6.22
C PRO A 516 -38.91 -22.32 -6.79
N HIS A 517 -38.25 -23.30 -6.16
CA HIS A 517 -36.88 -23.69 -6.48
C HIS A 517 -36.75 -25.00 -7.28
N PRO A 518 -35.62 -25.18 -8.01
CA PRO A 518 -35.19 -26.49 -8.48
C PRO A 518 -34.84 -27.44 -7.32
N HIS A 519 -35.19 -28.72 -7.44
CA HIS A 519 -34.95 -29.76 -6.42
C HIS A 519 -33.46 -29.91 -6.02
N SER A 520 -32.52 -29.65 -6.94
CA SER A 520 -31.08 -29.75 -6.68
C SER A 520 -30.57 -28.72 -5.68
N PHE A 521 -31.13 -27.50 -5.68
CA PHE A 521 -30.74 -26.42 -4.80
C PHE A 521 -31.13 -26.69 -3.33
N LEU A 522 -32.38 -27.13 -3.11
CA LEU A 522 -32.87 -27.48 -1.79
C LEU A 522 -32.08 -28.64 -1.17
N ASN A 523 -31.77 -29.68 -1.96
CA ASN A 523 -30.96 -30.81 -1.48
C ASN A 523 -29.54 -30.39 -1.05
N PHE A 524 -28.94 -29.41 -1.73
CA PHE A 524 -27.61 -28.93 -1.39
C PHE A 524 -27.62 -28.14 -0.07
N ILE A 525 -28.58 -27.21 0.09
CA ILE A 525 -28.77 -26.48 1.36
C ILE A 525 -29.00 -27.47 2.49
N GLU A 526 -29.89 -28.45 2.31
CA GLU A 526 -30.18 -29.48 3.32
C GLU A 526 -28.93 -30.25 3.76
N LYS A 527 -28.07 -30.62 2.80
CA LYS A 527 -26.80 -31.30 3.09
C LYS A 527 -25.86 -30.41 3.92
N MET A 528 -25.70 -29.15 3.52
CA MET A 528 -24.91 -28.14 4.23
C MET A 528 -25.39 -27.98 5.69
N VAL A 529 -26.70 -27.80 5.89
CA VAL A 529 -27.29 -27.68 7.24
C VAL A 529 -26.98 -28.91 8.08
N ASN A 530 -27.20 -30.10 7.53
CA ASN A 530 -26.96 -31.34 8.27
C ASN A 530 -25.48 -31.58 8.60
N THR A 531 -24.55 -31.13 7.75
CA THR A 531 -23.11 -31.25 7.99
C THR A 531 -22.62 -30.29 9.08
N TYR A 532 -23.13 -29.07 9.13
CA TYR A 532 -22.57 -28.01 9.97
C TYR A 532 -23.43 -27.63 11.20
N THR A 533 -24.63 -28.19 11.37
CA THR A 533 -25.45 -27.97 12.58
C THR A 533 -24.91 -28.76 13.78
N PRO A 534 -24.62 -28.12 14.93
CA PRO A 534 -24.14 -28.83 16.12
C PRO A 534 -25.17 -29.83 16.66
N LYS A 535 -24.76 -31.07 16.93
CA LYS A 535 -25.62 -32.14 17.51
C LYS A 535 -26.37 -31.75 18.80
N LYS A 536 -25.93 -30.73 19.53
CA LYS A 536 -26.57 -30.25 20.77
C LYS A 536 -27.82 -29.39 20.54
N LEU A 537 -28.04 -28.86 19.33
CA LEU A 537 -29.26 -28.15 18.93
C LEU A 537 -30.33 -29.11 18.35
N LEU A 538 -29.97 -30.38 18.15
CA LEU A 538 -30.91 -31.42 17.77
C LEU A 538 -31.58 -31.96 19.05
N PRO A 539 -32.91 -32.10 19.09
CA PRO A 539 -33.62 -32.77 20.19
C PRO A 539 -33.05 -34.17 20.41
N LYS A 540 -32.90 -34.58 21.68
CA LYS A 540 -32.20 -35.81 22.08
C LYS A 540 -32.79 -37.12 21.51
N ASP A 541 -34.01 -37.09 20.97
CA ASP A 541 -34.72 -38.29 20.50
C ASP A 541 -35.24 -38.20 19.05
N GLY A 542 -34.72 -37.30 18.20
CA GLY A 542 -35.27 -37.08 16.86
C GLY A 542 -34.27 -37.31 15.73
N ASP A 543 -34.49 -38.36 14.94
CA ASP A 543 -34.04 -38.43 13.54
C ASP A 543 -34.56 -37.19 12.80
N PHE A 544 -33.75 -36.13 12.71
CA PHE A 544 -33.96 -35.07 11.73
C PHE A 544 -33.55 -35.61 10.34
N LYS A 545 -34.37 -36.50 9.79
CA LYS A 545 -34.51 -36.57 8.33
C LYS A 545 -35.39 -35.39 7.96
N ILE A 546 -34.84 -34.43 7.24
CA ILE A 546 -35.66 -33.47 6.50
C ILE A 546 -36.38 -34.30 5.42
N THR A 547 -37.54 -34.81 5.81
CA THR A 547 -38.47 -35.44 4.88
C THR A 547 -39.37 -34.29 4.45
N ILE A 548 -39.16 -33.76 3.24
CA ILE A 548 -40.26 -33.12 2.52
C ILE A 548 -41.40 -34.14 2.59
N LYS A 549 -42.50 -33.80 3.26
CA LYS A 549 -43.56 -34.77 3.55
C LYS A 549 -43.93 -35.51 2.26
N ASP A 550 -43.97 -36.83 2.29
CA ASP A 550 -44.21 -37.67 1.10
C ASP A 550 -45.50 -37.27 0.34
N GLU A 551 -46.43 -36.60 1.00
CA GLU A 551 -47.65 -36.02 0.44
C GLU A 551 -47.37 -34.82 -0.48
N GLU A 552 -46.49 -33.91 -0.10
CA GLU A 552 -46.06 -32.77 -0.93
C GLU A 552 -45.21 -33.26 -2.12
N ARG A 553 -44.34 -34.25 -1.87
CA ARG A 553 -43.54 -34.94 -2.89
C ARG A 553 -44.43 -35.67 -3.91
N SER A 554 -45.45 -36.40 -3.43
CA SER A 554 -46.40 -37.12 -4.29
C SER A 554 -47.31 -36.18 -5.08
N GLN A 555 -47.71 -35.06 -4.50
CA GLN A 555 -48.53 -34.06 -5.21
C GLN A 555 -47.71 -33.35 -6.29
N MET A 556 -46.45 -33.01 -6.03
CA MET A 556 -45.56 -32.43 -7.04
C MET A 556 -45.26 -33.42 -8.18
N ILE A 557 -44.99 -34.69 -7.87
CA ILE A 557 -44.79 -35.75 -8.89
C ILE A 557 -46.05 -35.96 -9.72
N LYS A 558 -47.24 -35.97 -9.11
CA LYS A 558 -48.52 -36.05 -9.83
C LYS A 558 -48.75 -34.85 -10.74
N ASN A 559 -48.47 -33.63 -10.26
CA ASN A 559 -48.60 -32.41 -11.05
C ASN A 559 -47.61 -32.39 -12.24
N PHE A 560 -46.36 -32.85 -12.03
CA PHE A 560 -45.33 -32.91 -13.07
C PHE A 560 -45.62 -34.01 -14.11
N ALA A 561 -46.18 -35.16 -13.69
CA ALA A 561 -46.63 -36.20 -14.60
C ALA A 561 -47.83 -35.75 -15.46
N SER A 562 -48.79 -35.05 -14.85
CA SER A 562 -49.93 -34.43 -15.57
C SER A 562 -49.47 -33.36 -16.57
N PHE A 563 -48.48 -32.56 -16.20
CA PHE A 563 -47.89 -31.55 -17.09
C PHE A 563 -47.11 -32.19 -18.25
N LYS A 564 -46.32 -33.24 -18.01
CA LYS A 564 -45.60 -34.00 -19.05
C LYS A 564 -46.55 -34.69 -20.03
N GLN A 565 -47.68 -35.21 -19.54
CA GLN A 565 -48.73 -35.78 -20.38
C GLN A 565 -49.40 -34.71 -21.25
N SER A 566 -49.67 -33.53 -20.68
CA SER A 566 -50.23 -32.39 -21.41
C SER A 566 -49.27 -31.87 -22.50
N LEU A 567 -47.97 -31.81 -22.22
CA LEU A 567 -46.94 -31.48 -23.21
C LEU A 567 -46.80 -32.55 -24.31
N GLY A 568 -47.00 -33.83 -23.97
CA GLY A 568 -47.02 -34.92 -24.95
C GLY A 568 -48.18 -34.79 -25.95
N ILE A 569 -49.36 -34.42 -25.46
CA ILE A 569 -50.54 -34.17 -26.30
C ILE A 569 -50.32 -32.95 -27.21
N ILE A 570 -49.74 -31.87 -26.69
CA ILE A 570 -49.44 -30.66 -27.47
C ILE A 570 -48.40 -30.96 -28.56
N LYS A 571 -47.37 -31.76 -28.24
CA LYS A 571 -46.34 -32.17 -29.21
C LYS A 571 -46.93 -33.03 -30.34
N GLN A 572 -47.80 -33.97 -29.99
CA GLN A 572 -48.48 -34.82 -30.98
C GLN A 572 -49.43 -34.02 -31.89
N GLN A 573 -50.14 -33.04 -31.32
CA GLN A 573 -50.98 -32.12 -32.09
C GLN A 573 -50.16 -31.19 -33.01
N GLN A 574 -48.95 -30.80 -32.60
CA GLN A 574 -48.03 -30.03 -33.43
C GLN A 574 -47.43 -30.87 -34.56
N GLU A 575 -47.06 -32.12 -34.30
CA GLU A 575 -46.56 -33.06 -35.31
C GLU A 575 -47.64 -33.36 -36.38
N GLU A 576 -48.89 -33.59 -35.97
CA GLU A 576 -50.03 -33.79 -36.89
C GLU A 576 -50.40 -32.52 -37.69
N ALA A 577 -50.17 -31.33 -37.14
CA ALA A 577 -50.36 -30.06 -37.85
C ALA A 577 -49.22 -29.76 -38.84
N THR A 578 -48.03 -30.32 -38.62
CA THR A 578 -46.86 -30.14 -39.49
C THR A 578 -46.93 -31.08 -40.70
N GLU A 579 -47.42 -32.31 -40.54
CA GLU A 579 -47.66 -33.24 -41.67
C GLU A 579 -48.76 -32.76 -42.62
N LYS A 580 -49.77 -32.03 -42.13
CA LYS A 580 -50.84 -31.47 -42.98
C LYS A 580 -50.43 -30.23 -43.77
N ASN A 581 -49.27 -29.62 -43.51
CA ASN A 581 -48.78 -28.41 -44.18
C ASN A 581 -47.59 -28.63 -45.12
N THR A 582 -47.14 -29.87 -45.32
CA THR A 582 -46.18 -30.21 -46.39
C THR A 582 -46.84 -30.19 -47.76
N ILE A 583 -46.79 -29.04 -48.41
CA ILE A 583 -47.13 -28.84 -49.83
C ILE A 583 -46.16 -29.66 -50.71
N PRO A 584 -46.63 -30.38 -51.75
CA PRO A 584 -45.75 -31.16 -52.62
C PRO A 584 -44.81 -30.22 -53.42
N ARG A 585 -43.50 -30.46 -53.34
CA ARG A 585 -42.52 -29.85 -54.24
C ARG A 585 -42.72 -30.40 -55.66
N VAL A 586 -43.14 -29.53 -56.58
CA VAL A 586 -43.09 -29.78 -58.02
C VAL A 586 -41.68 -29.45 -58.51
N SER A 587 -41.03 -30.41 -59.16
CA SER A 587 -39.72 -30.22 -59.81
C SER A 587 -39.85 -29.37 -61.08
N PRO A 588 -38.97 -28.38 -61.32
CA PRO A 588 -38.90 -27.69 -62.61
C PRO A 588 -38.15 -28.55 -63.64
N ASN A 589 -38.68 -28.60 -64.87
CA ASN A 589 -38.05 -29.17 -66.06
C ASN A 589 -36.86 -28.34 -66.54
#